data_AF-A0AAW6M133-F1
#
_entry.id   AF-A0AAW6M133-F1
#
_cell.length_a   1.000
_cell.length_b   1.000
_cell.length_c   1.000
_cell.angle_alpha   90.00
_cell.angle_beta   90.00
_cell.angle_gamma   90.00
#
_symmetry.space_group_name_H-M   'P 1'
#
loop_
_entity.id
_entity.type
_entity.pdbx_description
1 polymer ?
#
loop_
_entity_poly.entity_id
_entity_poly.type
_entity_poly.pdbx_seq_one_letter_code
_entity_poly.pdbx_strand_id
1 'polypeptide(L)'
;MKNLELLPLSAEVKKRLEEFAKQYRRYGHIVIEIVSYSEGRLIVRAEQKDLVNDKFLSKKELTERVREMFKGEIPEDWKLTVSAVNFDRKDIDNITVDWIKGRMDKLGLKAKHLSNYTGIDKCTVSSVLSGDKDLTKWHKVAMYYFFKYYEVANF
;
A
#
# COMPACT_ATOMS: atom_id res chain seq x y z
N MET A 1 -1.48 10.51 8.68
CA MET A 1 -0.13 9.93 8.79
C MET A 1 -0.08 9.16 10.12
N LYS A 2 0.64 8.04 10.21
CA LYS A 2 0.77 7.29 11.47
C LYS A 2 2.06 7.67 12.20
N ASN A 3 2.03 7.67 13.53
CA ASN A 3 3.17 7.86 14.45
C ASN A 3 3.87 9.23 14.38
N LEU A 4 3.12 10.30 14.13
CA LEU A 4 3.64 11.69 14.11
C LEU A 4 4.14 12.19 15.47
N GLU A 5 3.67 11.55 16.54
CA GLU A 5 4.03 11.88 17.92
C GLU A 5 5.51 11.58 18.22
N LEU A 6 6.13 10.66 17.49
CA LEU A 6 7.53 10.28 17.65
C LEU A 6 8.53 11.37 17.22
N LEU A 7 8.05 12.40 16.50
CA LEU A 7 8.91 13.48 16.03
C LEU A 7 8.97 14.61 17.08
N PRO A 8 10.18 15.06 17.48
CA PRO A 8 10.35 16.25 18.31
C PRO A 8 10.20 17.53 17.47
N LEU A 9 9.04 17.69 16.82
CA LEU A 9 8.68 18.85 16.00
C LEU A 9 7.59 19.69 16.69
N SER A 10 7.51 20.97 16.33
CA SER A 10 6.47 21.88 16.82
C SER A 10 5.08 21.44 16.36
N ALA A 11 4.04 21.80 17.11
CA ALA A 11 2.66 21.45 16.78
C ALA A 11 2.21 21.97 15.40
N GLU A 12 2.74 23.12 14.97
CA GLU A 12 2.45 23.70 13.66
C GLU A 12 3.01 22.88 12.49
N VAL A 13 4.26 22.43 12.61
CA VAL A 13 4.91 21.55 11.61
C VAL A 13 4.19 20.21 11.56
N LYS A 14 3.83 19.65 12.72
CA LYS A 14 3.04 18.41 12.79
C LYS A 14 1.71 18.53 12.07
N LYS A 15 1.00 19.65 12.25
CA LYS A 15 -0.28 19.92 11.58
C LYS A 15 -0.13 20.04 10.06
N ARG A 16 0.92 20.74 9.58
CA ARG A 16 1.22 20.83 8.14
C ARG A 16 1.50 19.47 7.52
N LEU A 17 2.35 18.65 8.16
CA LEU A 17 2.63 17.28 7.70
C LEU A 17 1.36 16.40 7.68
N GLU A 18 0.45 16.56 8.65
CA GLU A 18 -0.84 15.86 8.62
C GLU A 18 -1.73 16.30 7.46
N GLU A 19 -1.80 17.59 7.17
CA GLU A 19 -2.55 18.12 6.04
C GLU A 19 -2.00 17.61 4.71
N PHE A 20 -0.67 17.62 4.53
CA PHE A 20 -0.03 17.02 3.36
C PHE A 20 -0.36 15.53 3.25
N ALA A 21 -0.25 14.76 4.33
CA ALA A 21 -0.58 13.35 4.31
C ALA A 21 -2.07 13.08 4.01
N LYS A 22 -2.99 13.96 4.44
CA LYS A 22 -4.41 13.87 4.07
C LYS A 22 -4.59 14.11 2.57
N GLN A 23 -3.92 15.10 1.99
CA GLN A 23 -3.97 15.35 0.55
C GLN A 23 -3.39 14.18 -0.26
N TYR A 24 -2.20 13.69 0.12
CA TYR A 24 -1.57 12.53 -0.53
C TYR A 24 -2.41 11.26 -0.42
N ARG A 25 -3.08 11.04 0.72
CA ARG A 25 -4.00 9.92 0.87
C ARG A 25 -5.25 10.07 -0.02
N ARG A 26 -5.79 11.29 -0.14
CA ARG A 26 -7.02 11.55 -0.90
C ARG A 26 -6.81 11.53 -2.41
N TYR A 27 -5.73 12.14 -2.89
CA TYR A 27 -5.47 12.29 -4.33
C TYR A 27 -4.51 11.24 -4.86
N GLY A 28 -3.51 10.84 -4.06
CA GLY A 28 -2.48 9.89 -4.48
C GLY A 28 -2.71 8.46 -3.99
N HIS A 29 -3.68 8.23 -3.09
CA HIS A 29 -3.85 6.97 -2.36
C HIS A 29 -2.54 6.52 -1.69
N ILE A 30 -1.68 7.48 -1.33
CA ILE A 30 -0.40 7.26 -0.68
C ILE A 30 -0.60 7.33 0.83
N VAL A 31 -0.19 6.27 1.51
CA VAL A 31 -0.15 6.17 2.96
C VAL A 31 1.29 6.34 3.43
N ILE A 32 1.48 7.29 4.32
CA ILE A 32 2.78 7.61 4.93
C ILE A 32 2.72 7.24 6.42
N GLU A 33 3.69 6.46 6.86
CA GLU A 33 3.85 5.96 8.23
C GLU A 33 5.28 6.26 8.72
N ILE A 34 5.39 6.87 9.89
CA ILE A 34 6.69 7.07 10.53
C ILE A 34 7.05 5.79 11.27
N VAL A 35 8.15 5.17 10.89
CA VAL A 35 8.60 3.88 11.45
C VAL A 35 9.41 4.13 12.72
N SER A 36 10.35 5.07 12.66
CA SER A 36 11.19 5.43 13.80
C SER A 36 11.85 6.79 13.60
N TYR A 37 12.18 7.41 14.74
CA TYR A 37 13.05 8.56 14.83
C TYR A 37 14.08 8.29 15.93
N SER A 38 15.37 8.37 15.62
CA SER A 38 16.46 8.20 16.59
C SER A 38 17.67 9.02 16.17
N GLU A 39 18.20 9.85 17.08
CA GLU A 39 19.44 10.62 16.89
C GLU A 39 19.52 11.37 15.53
N GLY A 40 18.44 12.07 15.16
CA GLY A 40 18.36 12.81 13.89
C GLY A 40 18.18 11.92 12.67
N ARG A 41 17.99 10.60 12.81
CA ARG A 41 17.60 9.72 11.69
C ARG A 41 16.11 9.48 11.73
N LEU A 42 15.44 9.87 10.65
CA LEU A 42 14.00 9.69 10.47
C LEU A 42 13.77 8.61 9.42
N ILE A 43 13.13 7.52 9.81
CA ILE A 43 12.71 6.45 8.91
C ILE A 43 11.22 6.59 8.64
N VAL A 44 10.89 6.86 7.39
CA VAL A 44 9.50 7.00 6.93
C VAL A 44 9.22 5.89 5.94
N ARG A 45 8.08 5.26 6.10
CA ARG A 45 7.53 4.31 5.15
C ARG A 45 6.45 4.98 4.33
N ALA A 46 6.52 4.81 3.02
CA ALA A 46 5.51 5.31 2.10
C ALA A 46 5.05 4.19 1.18
N GLU A 47 3.74 4.10 1.00
CA GLU A 47 3.09 3.04 0.23
C GLU A 47 1.90 3.60 -0.54
N GLN A 48 1.82 3.31 -1.83
CA GLN A 48 0.65 3.64 -2.64
C GLN A 48 -0.31 2.45 -2.65
N LYS A 49 -1.51 2.60 -2.07
CA LYS A 49 -2.44 1.50 -1.90
C LYS A 49 -3.17 1.10 -3.19
N ASP A 50 -3.49 2.09 -4.02
CA ASP A 50 -4.21 1.90 -5.29
C ASP A 50 -3.60 2.72 -6.42
N LEU A 51 -3.93 2.33 -7.64
CA LEU A 51 -3.66 3.10 -8.85
C LEU A 51 -4.28 4.49 -8.73
N VAL A 52 -3.53 5.50 -9.16
CA VAL A 52 -4.05 6.85 -9.37
C VAL A 52 -3.68 7.24 -10.79
N ASN A 53 -4.69 7.61 -11.59
CA ASN A 53 -4.54 7.87 -13.03
C ASN A 53 -3.87 6.71 -13.78
N ASP A 54 -4.30 5.47 -13.46
CA ASP A 54 -3.81 4.22 -14.06
C ASP A 54 -2.29 3.99 -13.93
N LYS A 55 -1.65 4.64 -12.95
CA LYS A 55 -0.23 4.51 -12.70
C LYS A 55 0.06 4.27 -11.23
N PHE A 56 0.94 3.30 -10.98
CA PHE A 56 1.70 3.24 -9.73
C PHE A 56 2.95 4.09 -9.87
N LEU A 57 3.22 4.90 -8.86
CA LEU A 57 4.48 5.61 -8.75
C LEU A 57 5.60 4.60 -8.52
N SER A 58 6.71 4.82 -9.22
CA SER A 58 7.94 4.08 -8.96
C SER A 58 8.46 4.37 -7.54
N LYS A 59 9.31 3.47 -7.03
CA LYS A 59 9.99 3.71 -5.73
C LYS A 59 10.73 5.05 -5.70
N LYS A 60 11.28 5.48 -6.83
CA LYS A 60 11.98 6.77 -6.96
C LYS A 60 10.99 7.92 -6.80
N GLU A 61 9.88 7.92 -7.53
CA GLU A 61 8.86 8.97 -7.46
C GLU A 61 8.19 9.05 -6.07
N LEU A 62 7.88 7.90 -5.44
CA LEU A 62 7.37 7.87 -4.07
C LEU A 62 8.38 8.46 -3.09
N THR A 63 9.66 8.10 -3.24
CA THR A 63 10.73 8.63 -2.39
C THR A 63 10.88 10.13 -2.55
N GLU A 64 10.82 10.63 -3.78
CA GLU A 64 10.99 12.04 -4.11
C GLU A 64 9.83 12.89 -3.57
N ARG A 65 8.57 12.48 -3.80
CA ARG A 65 7.40 13.17 -3.24
C ARG A 65 7.39 13.22 -1.72
N VAL A 66 7.80 12.13 -1.07
CA VAL A 66 7.90 12.08 0.40
C VAL A 66 9.03 13.00 0.87
N ARG A 67 10.19 13.00 0.20
CA ARG A 67 11.28 13.93 0.51
C ARG A 67 10.86 15.38 0.36
N GLU A 68 10.15 15.73 -0.72
CA GLU A 68 9.62 17.08 -0.93
C GLU A 68 8.65 17.49 0.17
N MET A 69 7.78 16.58 0.64
CA MET A 69 6.87 16.85 1.75
C MET A 69 7.61 17.20 3.05
N PHE A 70 8.74 16.55 3.32
CA PHE A 70 9.54 16.83 4.53
C PHE A 70 10.54 17.98 4.32
N LYS A 71 10.83 18.37 3.07
CA LYS A 71 11.80 19.42 2.75
C LYS A 71 11.29 20.77 3.27
N GLY A 72 12.05 21.37 4.19
CA GLY A 72 11.68 22.63 4.85
C GLY A 72 10.81 22.47 6.10
N GLU A 73 10.28 21.27 6.37
CA GLU A 73 9.52 20.96 7.59
C GLU A 73 10.40 20.24 8.64
N ILE A 74 11.49 19.58 8.22
CA ILE A 74 12.48 18.97 9.13
C ILE A 74 13.83 19.72 9.07
N PRO A 75 14.59 19.73 10.17
CA PRO A 75 15.95 20.25 10.20
C PRO A 75 16.87 19.54 9.18
N GLU A 76 17.79 20.28 8.54
CA GLU A 76 18.70 19.74 7.50
C GLU A 76 19.71 18.72 8.03
N ASP A 77 20.01 18.76 9.33
CA ASP A 77 20.84 17.80 10.04
C ASP A 77 20.18 16.41 10.15
N TRP A 78 18.87 16.31 9.89
CA TRP A 78 18.17 15.04 9.95
C TRP A 78 18.37 14.21 8.68
N LYS A 79 18.79 12.95 8.86
CA LYS A 79 18.86 11.97 7.77
C LYS A 79 17.50 11.32 7.55
N LEU A 80 16.76 11.79 6.55
CA LEU A 80 15.51 11.18 6.09
C LEU A 80 15.76 9.95 5.21
N THR A 81 15.36 8.79 5.71
CA THR A 81 15.35 7.52 4.98
C THR A 81 13.92 7.17 4.61
N VAL A 82 13.59 7.20 3.32
CA VAL A 82 12.26 6.79 2.83
C VAL A 82 12.32 5.35 2.37
N SER A 83 11.58 4.48 3.07
CA SER A 83 11.29 3.13 2.65
C SER A 83 10.03 3.14 1.78
N ALA A 84 10.23 3.27 0.47
CA ALA A 84 9.15 3.13 -0.51
C ALA A 84 8.81 1.63 -0.64
N VAL A 85 7.68 1.24 -0.06
CA VAL A 85 7.20 -0.14 -0.08
C VAL A 85 6.06 -0.21 -1.08
N ASN A 86 6.24 -1.02 -2.11
CA ASN A 86 5.18 -1.31 -3.07
C ASN A 86 4.31 -2.49 -2.61
N PHE A 87 4.82 -3.33 -1.70
CA PHE A 87 4.19 -4.59 -1.30
C PHE A 87 4.49 -4.90 0.18
N ASP A 88 3.51 -4.73 1.07
CA ASP A 88 3.62 -5.19 2.46
C ASP A 88 3.24 -6.68 2.60
N ARG A 89 4.03 -7.43 3.37
CA ARG A 89 3.61 -8.75 3.86
C ARG A 89 2.39 -8.65 4.78
N LYS A 90 2.26 -7.56 5.55
CA LYS A 90 1.09 -7.35 6.43
C LYS A 90 -0.20 -7.22 5.64
N ASP A 91 -0.15 -6.66 4.43
CA ASP A 91 -1.33 -6.57 3.58
C ASP A 91 -1.74 -7.97 3.08
N ILE A 92 -0.78 -8.84 2.76
CA ILE A 92 -1.05 -10.24 2.36
C ILE A 92 -1.73 -11.00 3.49
N ASP A 93 -1.25 -10.87 4.74
CA ASP A 93 -1.83 -11.57 5.88
C ASP A 93 -3.27 -11.11 6.17
N ASN A 94 -3.58 -9.84 5.89
CA ASN A 94 -4.91 -9.23 6.06
C ASN A 94 -5.88 -9.49 4.90
N ILE A 95 -5.51 -10.28 3.88
CA ILE A 95 -6.43 -10.61 2.78
C ILE A 95 -7.57 -11.50 3.28
N THR A 96 -8.80 -11.04 3.02
CA THR A 96 -10.04 -11.76 3.28
C THR A 96 -10.76 -12.10 1.98
N VAL A 97 -11.76 -12.99 2.05
CA VAL A 97 -12.60 -13.35 0.90
C VAL A 97 -13.37 -12.12 0.39
N ASP A 98 -13.86 -11.27 1.30
CA ASP A 98 -14.56 -10.03 0.92
C ASP A 98 -13.65 -9.05 0.18
N TRP A 99 -12.39 -8.94 0.59
CA TRP A 99 -11.40 -8.13 -0.12
C TRP A 99 -11.17 -8.65 -1.55
N ILE A 100 -11.06 -9.98 -1.71
CA ILE A 100 -10.92 -10.64 -3.01
C ILE A 100 -12.14 -10.36 -3.89
N LYS A 101 -13.37 -10.58 -3.38
CA LYS A 101 -14.60 -10.32 -4.11
C LYS A 101 -14.73 -8.86 -4.53
N GLY A 102 -14.46 -7.93 -3.61
CA GLY A 102 -14.48 -6.50 -3.92
C GLY A 102 -13.47 -6.09 -4.99
N ARG A 103 -12.29 -6.72 -5.03
CA ARG A 103 -11.32 -6.53 -6.12
C ARG A 103 -11.78 -7.16 -7.43
N MET A 104 -12.39 -8.35 -7.39
CA MET A 104 -12.98 -8.99 -8.58
C MET A 104 -14.05 -8.12 -9.21
N ASP A 105 -14.97 -7.59 -8.41
CA ASP A 105 -16.07 -6.74 -8.89
C ASP A 105 -15.54 -5.44 -9.51
N LYS A 106 -14.57 -4.79 -8.87
CA LYS A 106 -13.92 -3.58 -9.40
C LYS A 106 -13.22 -3.81 -10.73
N LEU A 107 -12.63 -4.99 -10.92
CA LEU A 107 -11.85 -5.33 -12.11
C LEU A 107 -12.68 -6.12 -13.14
N GLY A 108 -13.97 -6.35 -12.92
CA GLY A 108 -14.84 -7.13 -13.80
C GLY A 108 -14.41 -8.60 -13.96
N LEU A 109 -13.72 -9.15 -12.97
CA LEU A 109 -13.12 -10.49 -13.04
C LEU A 109 -14.09 -11.58 -12.58
N LYS A 110 -14.08 -12.71 -13.30
CA LYS A 110 -14.85 -13.92 -12.93
C LYS A 110 -13.94 -14.95 -12.26
N ALA A 111 -14.53 -15.87 -11.49
CA ALA A 111 -13.79 -16.97 -10.84
C ALA A 111 -12.95 -17.82 -11.84
N LYS A 112 -13.43 -17.94 -13.09
CA LYS A 112 -12.67 -18.59 -14.18
C LYS A 112 -11.34 -17.89 -14.47
N HIS A 113 -11.29 -16.56 -14.37
CA HIS A 113 -10.06 -15.80 -14.63
C HIS A 113 -9.05 -16.07 -13.52
N LEU A 114 -9.50 -16.08 -12.26
CA LEU A 114 -8.65 -16.44 -11.12
C LEU A 114 -8.01 -17.81 -11.32
N SER A 115 -8.80 -18.83 -11.65
CA SER A 115 -8.27 -20.18 -11.87
C SER A 115 -7.25 -20.21 -13.02
N ASN A 116 -7.55 -19.54 -14.14
CA ASN A 116 -6.67 -19.52 -15.31
C ASN A 116 -5.32 -18.82 -15.05
N TYR A 117 -5.30 -17.72 -14.29
CA TYR A 117 -4.08 -16.92 -14.08
C TYR A 117 -3.30 -17.32 -12.83
N THR A 118 -3.97 -17.74 -11.77
CA THR A 118 -3.30 -18.16 -10.53
C THR A 118 -2.87 -19.63 -10.54
N GLY A 119 -3.40 -20.43 -11.47
CA GLY A 119 -3.16 -21.89 -11.52
C GLY A 119 -3.89 -22.67 -10.43
N ILE A 120 -4.71 -22.02 -9.60
CA ILE A 120 -5.53 -22.67 -8.58
C ILE A 120 -6.71 -23.36 -9.29
N ASP A 121 -7.00 -24.60 -8.89
CA ASP A 121 -8.10 -25.36 -9.48
C ASP A 121 -9.46 -24.69 -9.23
N LYS A 122 -10.39 -24.86 -10.19
CA LYS A 122 -11.69 -24.19 -10.16
C LYS A 122 -12.51 -24.53 -8.91
N CYS A 123 -12.40 -25.77 -8.41
CA CYS A 123 -13.12 -26.21 -7.22
C CYS A 123 -12.60 -25.46 -5.99
N THR A 124 -11.28 -25.38 -5.81
CA THR A 124 -10.65 -24.64 -4.71
C THR A 124 -10.95 -23.15 -4.81
N VAL A 125 -10.89 -22.53 -5.99
CA VAL A 125 -11.28 -21.11 -6.14
C VAL A 125 -12.74 -20.92 -5.73
N SER A 126 -13.64 -21.79 -6.17
CA SER A 126 -15.06 -21.71 -5.82
C SER A 126 -15.28 -21.86 -4.31
N SER A 127 -14.66 -22.87 -3.67
CA SER A 127 -14.78 -23.11 -2.23
C SER A 127 -14.18 -21.98 -1.38
N VAL A 128 -13.10 -21.36 -1.85
CA VAL A 128 -12.50 -20.19 -1.19
C VAL A 128 -13.40 -18.96 -1.33
N LEU A 129 -14.05 -18.78 -2.48
CA LEU A 129 -14.97 -17.66 -2.71
C LEU A 129 -16.32 -17.85 -2.00
N SER A 130 -16.81 -19.08 -1.85
CA SER A 130 -18.03 -19.36 -1.07
C SER A 130 -17.82 -19.26 0.44
N GLY A 131 -16.57 -19.34 0.90
CA GLY A 131 -16.23 -19.35 2.33
C GLY A 131 -16.25 -20.76 2.94
N ASP A 132 -16.43 -21.80 2.13
CA ASP A 132 -16.40 -23.20 2.57
C ASP A 132 -14.98 -23.67 2.91
N LYS A 133 -13.96 -22.97 2.43
CA LYS A 133 -12.54 -23.29 2.66
C LYS A 133 -11.75 -22.05 3.04
N ASP A 134 -10.92 -22.19 4.07
CA ASP A 134 -10.06 -21.12 4.53
C ASP A 134 -9.01 -20.69 3.49
N LEU A 135 -8.73 -19.38 3.48
CA LEU A 135 -7.66 -18.78 2.72
C LEU A 135 -6.30 -19.15 3.33
N THR A 136 -5.65 -20.15 2.74
CA THR A 136 -4.24 -20.44 3.05
C THR A 136 -3.34 -19.26 2.71
N LYS A 137 -2.17 -19.21 3.33
CA LYS A 137 -1.16 -18.18 3.02
C LYS A 137 -0.80 -18.14 1.53
N TRP A 138 -0.72 -19.30 0.88
CA TRP A 138 -0.44 -19.39 -0.55
C TRP A 138 -1.59 -18.85 -1.41
N HIS A 139 -2.84 -19.08 -1.02
CA HIS A 139 -3.99 -18.48 -1.70
C HIS A 139 -3.95 -16.95 -1.59
N LYS A 140 -3.69 -16.41 -0.40
CA LYS A 140 -3.58 -14.96 -0.18
C LYS A 140 -2.48 -14.35 -1.03
N VAL A 141 -1.30 -14.97 -1.05
CA VAL A 141 -0.16 -14.54 -1.89
C VAL A 141 -0.54 -14.55 -3.37
N ALA A 142 -1.09 -15.65 -3.88
CA ALA A 142 -1.45 -15.79 -5.29
C ALA A 142 -2.49 -14.74 -5.73
N MET A 143 -3.54 -14.56 -4.92
CA MET A 143 -4.60 -13.57 -5.17
C MET A 143 -4.05 -12.15 -5.13
N TYR A 144 -3.22 -11.82 -4.13
CA TYR A 144 -2.62 -10.50 -3.99
C TYR A 144 -1.82 -10.10 -5.23
N TYR A 145 -0.87 -10.95 -5.63
CA TYR A 145 -0.01 -10.66 -6.76
C TYR A 145 -0.77 -10.68 -8.08
N PHE A 146 -1.78 -11.55 -8.22
CA PHE A 146 -2.63 -11.56 -9.40
C PHE A 146 -3.41 -10.25 -9.57
N PHE A 147 -4.14 -9.80 -8.53
CA PHE A 147 -4.89 -8.54 -8.63
C PHE A 147 -3.97 -7.36 -8.86
N LYS A 148 -2.80 -7.33 -8.21
CA LYS A 148 -1.81 -6.27 -8.42
C LYS A 148 -1.21 -6.30 -9.82
N TYR A 149 -0.90 -7.48 -10.37
CA TYR A 149 -0.45 -7.61 -11.75
C TYR A 149 -1.52 -7.13 -12.72
N TYR A 150 -2.78 -7.53 -12.51
CA TYR A 150 -3.90 -7.12 -13.35
C TYR A 150 -4.13 -5.60 -13.31
N GLU A 151 -4.04 -5.00 -12.12
CA GLU A 151 -4.07 -3.55 -11.91
C GLU A 151 -2.94 -2.83 -12.66
N VAL A 152 -1.71 -3.35 -12.64
CA VAL A 152 -0.56 -2.72 -13.32
C VAL A 152 -0.59 -2.93 -14.83
N ALA A 153 -1.06 -4.11 -15.28
CA ALA A 153 -1.01 -4.49 -16.68
C ALA A 153 -2.09 -3.81 -17.54
N ASN A 154 -3.12 -3.21 -16.92
CA ASN A 154 -4.14 -2.38 -17.58
C ASN A 154 -4.75 -3.07 -18.83
N PHE A 155 -5.14 -4.33 -18.68
CA PHE A 155 -5.83 -5.11 -19.73
C PHE A 155 -7.23 -4.60 -20.02
#